data_AF-A0A951X6I8-F1
#
_entry.id   AF-A0A951X6I8-F1
#
_cell.length_a   1.000
_cell.length_b   1.000
_cell.length_c   1.000
_cell.angle_alpha   90.00
_cell.angle_beta   90.00
_cell.angle_gamma   90.00
#
_symmetry.space_group_name_H-M   'P 1'
#
loop_
_entity.id
_entity.type
_entity.pdbx_description
1 polymer ?
#
loop_
_entity_poly.entity_id
_entity_poly.type
_entity_poly.pdbx_seq_one_letter_code
_entity_poly.pdbx_strand_id
1 'polypeptide(L)' 'MSQAISVQDSRLHWAGALSLDTNTDGVMPWRIPHQDRTLYAQALVERAAMPAGV' A
#
# COMPACT_ATOMS: atom_id res chain seq x y z
N MET A 1 1.52 -25.88 9.94
CA MET A 1 0.43 -25.02 10.44
C MET A 1 0.67 -23.61 9.92
N SER A 2 -0.33 -22.96 9.31
CA SER A 2 -0.23 -21.57 8.87
C SER A 2 -0.58 -20.63 10.03
N GLN A 3 0.23 -19.62 10.27
CA GLN A 3 -0.04 -18.58 11.28
C GLN A 3 -0.56 -17.32 10.58
N ALA A 4 -1.66 -16.76 11.07
CA ALA A 4 -2.14 -15.47 10.61
C ALA A 4 -1.34 -14.36 11.30
N ILE A 5 -0.73 -13.47 10.52
CA ILE A 5 0.01 -12.31 11.01
C ILE A 5 -0.79 -11.07 10.62
N SER A 6 -0.96 -10.15 11.57
CA SER A 6 -1.60 -8.87 11.30
C SER A 6 -0.76 -8.03 10.34
N VAL A 7 -1.40 -7.32 9.43
CA VAL A 7 -0.69 -6.44 8.48
C VAL A 7 -0.13 -5.19 9.17
N GLN A 8 -0.65 -4.86 10.36
CA GLN A 8 -0.11 -3.82 11.26
C GLN A 8 0.89 -4.39 12.29
N ASP A 9 1.34 -5.64 12.15
CA ASP A 9 2.40 -6.18 13.00
C ASP A 9 3.66 -5.31 12.85
N SER A 10 4.15 -4.78 13.97
CA SER A 10 5.27 -3.82 13.99
C SER A 10 6.59 -4.40 13.48
N ARG A 11 6.67 -5.72 13.30
CA ARG A 11 7.83 -6.39 12.69
C ARG A 11 7.77 -6.40 11.17
N LEU A 12 6.62 -6.09 10.57
CA LEU A 12 6.46 -5.97 9.12
C LEU A 12 6.84 -4.55 8.68
N HIS A 13 7.64 -4.46 7.64
CA HIS A 13 8.04 -3.19 7.04
C HIS A 13 7.88 -3.27 5.52
N TRP A 14 7.23 -2.26 4.94
CA TRP A 14 6.94 -2.17 3.52
C TRP A 14 7.84 -1.11 2.89
N ALA A 15 9.08 -1.50 2.58
CA ALA A 15 10.03 -0.59 1.94
C ALA A 15 9.46 -0.08 0.60
N GLY A 16 9.67 1.18 0.26
CA GLY A 16 9.15 1.75 -1.00
C GLY A 16 7.66 2.09 -1.00
N ALA A 17 6.88 1.69 0.01
CA ALA A 17 5.50 2.13 0.20
C ALA A 17 5.46 3.39 1.07
N LEU A 18 4.68 4.40 0.64
CA LEU A 18 4.43 5.63 1.38
C LEU A 18 3.14 5.57 2.20
N SER A 19 2.15 4.80 1.76
CA SER A 19 0.97 4.51 2.55
C SER A 19 0.41 3.14 2.23
N LEU A 20 -0.35 2.57 3.16
CA LEU A 20 -1.00 1.27 2.99
C LEU A 20 -2.52 1.48 3.00
N ASP A 21 -3.21 0.88 2.04
CA ASP A 21 -4.67 0.76 2.03
C ASP A 21 -5.01 -0.70 2.36
N THR A 22 -5.72 -0.92 3.45
CA THR A 22 -6.05 -2.26 3.94
C THR A 22 -7.54 -2.49 3.82
N ASN A 23 -7.92 -3.54 3.08
CA ASN A 23 -9.31 -3.94 2.88
C ASN A 23 -9.49 -5.45 3.14
N THR A 24 -10.69 -5.98 2.87
CA THR A 24 -11.02 -7.40 3.05
C THR A 24 -10.19 -8.34 2.18
N ASP A 25 -9.66 -7.84 1.07
CA ASP A 25 -8.98 -8.62 0.05
C ASP A 25 -7.46 -8.59 0.24
N GLY A 26 -6.95 -7.70 1.09
CA GLY A 26 -5.55 -7.65 1.50
C GLY A 26 -5.02 -6.24 1.76
N VAL A 27 -3.72 -6.08 1.50
CA VAL A 27 -3.00 -4.82 1.65
C VAL A 27 -2.56 -4.33 0.29
N MET A 28 -2.91 -3.10 -0.02
CA MET A 28 -2.45 -2.39 -1.20
C MET A 28 -1.39 -1.37 -0.78
N PRO A 29 -0.11 -1.59 -1.09
CA PRO A 29 0.92 -0.62 -0.83
C PRO A 29 0.92 0.46 -1.92
N TRP A 30 0.77 1.71 -1.49
CA TRP A 30 0.78 2.87 -2.36
C TRP A 30 2.10 3.61 -2.28
N ARG A 31 2.58 4.09 -3.42
CA ARG A 31 3.77 4.96 -3.51
C ARG A 31 3.44 6.45 -3.42
N ILE A 32 2.23 6.77 -2.94
CA ILE A 32 1.74 8.11 -2.60
C ILE A 32 0.84 8.00 -1.36
N PRO A 33 0.48 9.11 -0.68
CA PRO A 33 -0.59 9.11 0.30
C PRO A 33 -1.94 8.80 -0.38
N HIS A 34 -2.46 7.57 -0.21
CA HIS A 34 -3.64 7.11 -0.94
C HIS A 34 -4.92 7.89 -0.60
N GLN A 35 -4.98 8.47 0.60
CA GLN A 35 -6.09 9.33 1.04
C GLN A 35 -6.17 10.63 0.22
N ASP A 36 -5.02 11.11 -0.24
CA ASP A 36 -4.88 12.34 -1.03
C ASP A 36 -4.77 12.06 -2.53
N ARG A 37 -5.07 10.83 -2.98
CA ARG A 37 -4.89 10.41 -4.38
C ARG A 37 -5.59 11.33 -5.39
N THR A 38 -6.68 11.98 -5.01
CA THR A 38 -7.45 12.91 -5.84
C THR A 38 -6.71 14.22 -6.13
N LEU A 39 -5.65 14.54 -5.38
CA LEU A 39 -4.79 15.70 -5.63
C LEU A 39 -3.78 15.46 -6.75
N TYR A 40 -3.62 14.22 -7.20
CA TYR A 40 -2.67 13.84 -8.25
C TYR A 40 -3.37 13.58 -9.59
N ALA A 41 -2.63 13.74 -10.68
CA ALA A 41 -3.11 13.35 -12.00
C ALA A 41 -3.43 11.84 -12.03
N GLN A 42 -4.54 11.46 -12.65
CA GLN A 42 -5.02 10.07 -12.67
C GLN A 42 -3.95 9.06 -13.15
N ALA A 43 -3.23 9.37 -14.22
CA ALA A 43 -2.17 8.51 -14.74
C ALA A 43 -1.04 8.25 -13.71
N LEU A 44 -0.77 9.22 -12.82
CA LEU A 44 0.19 9.03 -11.72
C LEU A 44 -0.38 8.10 -10.66
N VAL A 45 -1.65 8.29 -10.28
CA VAL A 45 -2.34 7.44 -9.29
C VAL A 45 -2.32 5.97 -9.72
N GLU A 46 -2.65 5.69 -10.98
CA GLU A 46 -2.65 4.34 -11.54
C GLU A 46 -1.26 3.69 -11.49
N ARG A 47 -0.19 4.47 -11.69
CA ARG A 47 1.18 3.97 -11.58
C ARG A 47 1.61 3.81 -10.13
N ALA A 48 1.22 4.73 -9.25
CA ALA A 48 1.56 4.70 -7.83
C ALA A 48 0.88 3.53 -7.09
N ALA A 49 -0.25 3.04 -7.60
CA ALA A 49 -0.93 1.81 -7.18
C ALA A 49 -0.16 0.52 -7.47
N MET A 50 0.77 0.53 -8.44
CA MET A 50 1.59 -0.63 -8.76
C MET A 50 2.71 -0.78 -7.72
N PRO A 51 2.96 -2.00 -7.18
CA PRO A 51 3.98 -2.26 -6.16
C PRO A 51 5.40 -2.32 -6.75
N ALA A 52 5.72 -1.44 -7.68
CA ALA A 52 7.03 -1.40 -8.31
C ALA A 52 8.07 -0.80 -7.34
N GLY A 53 9.00 -1.64 -6.88
CA GLY A 53 10.01 -1.25 -5.89
C GLY A 53 9.51 -1.30 -4.45
N VAL A 54 8.38 -1.97 -4.20
CA VAL A 54 7.86 -2.33 -2.88
C VAL A 54 8.15 -3.81 -2.59
#